data_AF-A0A5U8SWB3-F1
#
_entry.id   AF-A0A5U8SWB3-F1
#
_cell.length_a   1.000
_cell.length_b   1.000
_cell.length_c   1.000
_cell.angle_alpha   90.00
_cell.angle_beta   90.00
_cell.angle_gamma   90.00
#
_symmetry.space_group_name_H-M   'P 1'
#
loop_
_entity.id
_entity.type
_entity.pdbx_description
1 polymer ?
#
loop_
_entity_poly.entity_id
_entity_poly.type
_entity_poly.pdbx_seq_one_letter_code
_entity_poly.pdbx_strand_id
1 'polypeptide(L)'
;MLKFDRLAIDVAQFSWLRKKRWQPLLTDISLAVQPGELVALVGSSGEGKSLLLQSALGLLPDNMRCRGAISLAGETLTEESKQLHRGNTLCYVPQGVSALNPLVRVGPQLERAATLSGMHVK
;
A
#
# COMPACT_ATOMS: atom_id res chain seq x y z
N MET A 1 9.47 13.39 -2.84
CA MET A 1 8.10 13.75 -2.40
C MET A 1 7.15 12.64 -2.80
N LEU A 2 6.35 12.13 -1.86
CA LEU A 2 5.22 11.23 -2.12
C LEU A 2 3.95 12.06 -2.15
N LYS A 3 3.11 11.93 -3.17
CA LYS A 3 1.88 12.72 -3.30
C LYS A 3 0.71 11.86 -3.74
N PHE A 4 -0.41 12.03 -3.07
CA PHE A 4 -1.73 11.51 -3.43
C PHE A 4 -2.56 12.67 -3.97
N ASP A 5 -3.19 12.48 -5.12
CA ASP A 5 -4.03 13.49 -5.78
C ASP A 5 -5.43 12.92 -6.06
N ARG A 6 -6.43 13.48 -5.37
CA ARG A 6 -7.85 13.10 -5.45
C ARG A 6 -8.07 11.59 -5.39
N LEU A 7 -7.35 10.94 -4.48
CA LEU A 7 -7.38 9.50 -4.34
C LEU A 7 -8.75 9.04 -3.86
N ALA A 8 -9.30 8.00 -4.49
CA ALA A 8 -10.48 7.30 -4.01
C ALA A 8 -10.26 5.79 -4.03
N ILE A 9 -10.77 5.09 -3.01
CA ILE A 9 -10.73 3.62 -2.95
C ILE A 9 -12.17 3.13 -2.90
N ASP A 10 -12.54 2.27 -3.85
CA ASP A 10 -13.84 1.62 -3.86
C ASP A 10 -13.68 0.13 -3.57
N VAL A 11 -14.67 -0.47 -2.89
CA VAL A 11 -14.77 -1.91 -2.67
C VAL A 11 -15.92 -2.51 -3.48
N ALA A 12 -15.71 -3.70 -4.01
CA ALA A 12 -16.73 -4.49 -4.67
C ALA A 12 -17.60 -5.22 -3.63
N GLN A 13 -18.90 -4.98 -3.69
CA GLN A 13 -19.89 -5.75 -2.97
C GLN A 13 -20.59 -6.74 -3.90
N PHE A 14 -20.70 -7.97 -3.41
CA PHE A 14 -21.42 -9.06 -4.05
C PHE A 14 -22.64 -9.37 -3.18
N SER A 15 -23.81 -9.41 -3.81
CA SER A 15 -25.01 -9.97 -3.17
C SER A 15 -25.40 -11.22 -3.92
N TRP A 16 -25.89 -12.23 -3.20
CA TRP A 16 -26.22 -13.57 -3.68
C TRP A 16 -27.00 -13.63 -5.01
N LEU A 17 -27.76 -12.57 -5.34
CA LEU A 17 -28.58 -12.48 -6.56
C LEU A 17 -28.28 -11.25 -7.46
N ARG A 18 -27.25 -10.42 -7.20
CA ARG A 18 -27.02 -9.18 -8.00
C ARG A 18 -25.61 -9.01 -8.55
N LYS A 19 -25.54 -8.22 -9.62
CA LYS A 19 -24.33 -7.69 -10.26
C LYS A 19 -23.40 -7.01 -9.24
N LYS A 20 -22.09 -7.16 -9.45
CA LYS A 20 -21.00 -6.49 -8.72
C LYS A 20 -21.29 -4.98 -8.62
N ARG A 21 -21.40 -4.45 -7.40
CA ARG A 21 -21.56 -3.00 -7.15
C ARG A 21 -20.32 -2.45 -6.46
N TRP A 22 -19.81 -1.33 -6.96
CA TRP A 22 -18.72 -0.61 -6.33
C TRP A 22 -19.28 0.36 -5.29
N GLN A 23 -18.68 0.38 -4.10
CA GLN A 23 -18.99 1.32 -3.04
C GLN A 23 -17.72 2.07 -2.60
N PRO A 24 -17.78 3.40 -2.45
CA PRO A 24 -16.62 4.17 -2.00
C PRO A 24 -16.31 3.89 -0.52
N LEU A 25 -15.04 3.68 -0.20
CA LEU A 25 -14.49 3.60 1.16
C LEU A 25 -13.69 4.84 1.52
N LEU A 26 -12.85 5.32 0.60
CA LEU A 26 -12.13 6.59 0.71
C LEU A 26 -12.49 7.46 -0.49
N THR A 27 -12.68 8.75 -0.25
CA THR A 27 -13.06 9.71 -1.29
C THR A 27 -12.23 10.97 -1.18
N ASP A 28 -11.67 11.40 -2.32
CA ASP A 28 -11.03 12.71 -2.50
C ASP A 28 -9.88 13.00 -1.52
N ILE A 29 -9.02 12.00 -1.31
CA ILE A 29 -7.85 12.16 -0.44
C ILE A 29 -6.70 12.78 -1.24
N SER A 30 -6.33 14.00 -0.87
CA SER A 30 -5.18 14.71 -1.44
C SER A 30 -4.20 15.07 -0.33
N LEU A 31 -2.98 14.57 -0.41
CA LEU A 31 -1.91 14.87 0.56
C LEU A 31 -0.53 14.73 -0.08
N ALA A 32 0.47 15.40 0.47
CA ALA A 32 1.85 15.27 0.05
C ALA A 32 2.76 15.12 1.27
N VAL A 33 3.81 14.31 1.12
CA VAL A 33 4.85 14.06 2.11
C VAL A 33 6.20 14.41 1.48
N GLN A 34 6.91 15.36 2.08
CA GLN A 34 8.21 15.82 1.62
C GLN A 34 9.34 14.86 2.05
N PRO A 35 10.47 14.84 1.33
CA PRO A 35 11.65 14.12 1.79
C PRO A 35 12.07 14.61 3.19
N GLY A 36 12.31 13.67 4.11
CA GLY A 36 12.70 13.96 5.49
C GLY A 36 11.53 14.36 6.42
N GLU A 37 10.30 14.40 5.91
CA GLU A 37 9.13 14.72 6.72
C GLU A 37 8.64 13.51 7.50
N LEU A 38 8.34 13.73 8.79
CA LEU A 38 7.65 12.76 9.63
C LEU A 38 6.17 13.11 9.70
N VAL A 39 5.32 12.28 9.09
CA VAL A 39 3.88 12.49 9.03
C VAL A 39 3.15 11.42 9.83
N ALA A 40 2.25 11.85 10.71
CA ALA A 40 1.35 10.97 11.44
C ALA A 40 -0.05 10.99 10.80
N LEU A 41 -0.53 9.82 10.37
CA LEU A 41 -1.90 9.64 9.91
C LEU A 41 -2.76 9.12 11.07
N VAL A 42 -3.64 9.97 11.60
CA VAL A 42 -4.50 9.66 12.75
C VAL A 42 -5.96 9.49 12.34
N GLY A 43 -6.71 8.70 13.11
CA GLY A 43 -8.13 8.42 12.87
C GLY A 43 -8.59 7.14 13.58
N SER A 44 -9.89 6.88 13.64
CA SER A 44 -10.47 5.70 14.29
C SER A 44 -10.14 4.39 13.56
N SER A 45 -10.22 3.26 14.26
CA SER A 45 -10.07 1.95 13.62
C SER A 45 -11.12 1.78 12.51
N GLY A 46 -10.71 1.27 11.35
CA GLY A 46 -11.61 1.05 10.20
C GLY A 46 -11.76 2.22 9.22
N GLU A 47 -11.21 3.41 9.49
CA GLU A 47 -11.32 4.58 8.60
C GLU A 47 -10.41 4.52 7.35
N GLY A 48 -9.81 3.37 7.04
CA GLY A 48 -9.05 3.19 5.80
C GLY A 48 -7.60 3.70 5.81
N LYS A 49 -7.02 4.03 6.97
CA LYS A 49 -5.60 4.43 7.09
C LYS A 49 -4.64 3.42 6.44
N SER A 50 -4.77 2.14 6.80
CA SER A 50 -3.93 1.09 6.21
C SER A 50 -4.18 0.92 4.72
N LEU A 51 -5.43 1.08 4.26
CA LEU A 51 -5.78 1.02 2.83
C LEU A 51 -5.11 2.17 2.05
N LEU A 52 -5.07 3.37 2.62
CA LEU A 52 -4.37 4.51 2.03
C LEU A 52 -2.88 4.20 1.84
N LEU A 53 -2.21 3.68 2.87
CA LEU A 53 -0.79 3.28 2.79
C LEU A 53 -0.57 2.14 1.78
N GLN A 54 -1.41 1.11 1.81
CA GLN A 54 -1.35 -0.03 0.89
C GLN A 54 -1.58 0.39 -0.58
N SER A 55 -2.38 1.43 -0.82
CA SER A 55 -2.66 1.94 -2.17
C SER A 55 -1.40 2.48 -2.88
N ALA A 56 -0.49 3.11 -2.13
CA ALA A 56 0.79 3.60 -2.65
C ALA A 56 1.73 2.47 -3.08
N LEU A 57 1.57 1.30 -2.47
CA LEU A 57 2.37 0.12 -2.76
C LEU A 57 1.69 -0.85 -3.73
N GLY A 58 0.44 -0.61 -4.12
CA GLY A 58 -0.32 -1.55 -4.96
C GLY A 58 -0.63 -2.87 -4.22
N LEU A 59 -0.85 -2.78 -2.90
CA LEU A 59 -1.14 -3.91 -2.01
C LEU A 59 -2.62 -3.96 -1.60
N LEU A 60 -3.50 -3.30 -2.38
CA LEU A 60 -4.93 -3.37 -2.14
C LEU A 60 -5.45 -4.77 -2.48
N PRO A 61 -6.43 -5.30 -1.72
CA PRO A 61 -7.11 -6.54 -2.06
C PRO A 61 -7.77 -6.49 -3.44
N ASP A 62 -7.89 -7.63 -4.12
CA ASP A 62 -8.44 -7.74 -5.49
C ASP A 62 -9.89 -7.27 -5.63
N ASN A 63 -10.65 -7.28 -4.52
CA ASN A 63 -12.01 -6.76 -4.49
C ASN A 63 -12.06 -5.23 -4.32
N MET A 64 -10.92 -4.55 -4.25
CA MET A 64 -10.83 -3.10 -4.16
C MET A 64 -10.22 -2.51 -5.44
N ARG A 65 -10.53 -1.26 -5.72
CA ARG A 65 -9.88 -0.50 -6.80
C ARG A 65 -9.49 0.89 -6.31
N CYS A 66 -8.35 1.35 -6.78
CA CYS A 66 -7.87 2.71 -6.55
C CYS A 66 -8.22 3.59 -7.75
N ARG A 67 -8.63 4.83 -7.48
CA ARG A 67 -8.85 5.91 -8.46
C ARG A 67 -8.07 7.14 -8.01
N GLY A 68 -7.83 8.06 -8.93
CA GLY A 68 -6.94 9.21 -8.71
C GLY A 68 -5.50 8.85 -9.06
N ALA A 69 -4.55 9.66 -8.58
CA ALA A 69 -3.13 9.47 -8.88
C ALA A 69 -2.27 9.44 -7.61
N ILE A 70 -1.24 8.61 -7.64
CA ILE A 70 -0.17 8.60 -6.65
C ILE A 70 1.11 8.88 -7.41
N SER A 71 1.96 9.76 -6.89
CA SER A 71 3.25 10.06 -7.50
C SER A 71 4.37 10.02 -6.47
N LEU A 72 5.55 9.60 -6.91
CA LEU A 72 6.76 9.53 -6.12
C LEU A 72 7.86 10.25 -6.88
N ALA A 73 8.51 11.19 -6.21
CA ALA A 73 9.57 12.02 -6.80
C ALA A 73 9.16 12.74 -8.11
N GLY A 74 7.87 13.04 -8.28
CA GLY A 74 7.33 13.71 -9.47
C GLY A 74 6.81 12.77 -10.55
N GLU A 75 7.05 11.46 -10.41
CA GLU A 75 6.60 10.44 -11.38
C GLU A 75 5.31 9.77 -10.91
N THR A 76 4.33 9.62 -11.81
CA THR A 76 3.09 8.91 -11.50
C THR A 76 3.33 7.41 -11.39
N LEU A 77 2.89 6.82 -10.28
CA LEU A 77 3.02 5.40 -10.01
C LEU A 77 1.90 4.59 -10.70
N THR A 78 2.25 3.88 -11.78
CA THR A 78 1.45 2.79 -12.35
C THR A 78 1.51 1.54 -11.46
N GLU A 79 0.59 0.59 -11.62
CA GLU A 79 0.62 -0.66 -10.85
C GLU A 79 1.93 -1.45 -11.02
N GLU A 80 2.52 -1.44 -12.21
CA GLU A 80 3.81 -2.06 -12.50
C GLU A 80 4.95 -1.32 -11.78
N SER A 81 5.00 0.01 -11.88
CA SER A 81 6.04 0.80 -11.21
C SER A 81 5.98 0.69 -9.69
N LYS A 82 4.76 0.60 -9.10
CA LYS A 82 4.59 0.40 -7.65
C LYS A 82 5.33 -0.83 -7.16
N GLN A 83 5.35 -1.92 -7.95
CA GLN A 83 6.06 -3.14 -7.59
C GLN A 83 7.58 -2.93 -7.53
N LEU A 84 8.13 -2.15 -8.47
CA LEU A 84 9.55 -1.84 -8.54
C LEU A 84 10.04 -1.02 -7.33
N HIS A 85 9.16 -0.27 -6.67
CA HIS A 85 9.51 0.54 -5.51
C HIS A 85 9.40 -0.18 -4.16
N ARG A 86 8.84 -1.40 -4.13
CA ARG A 86 8.64 -2.17 -2.89
C ARG A 86 9.99 -2.64 -2.34
N GLY A 87 10.24 -2.36 -1.06
CA GLY A 87 11.41 -2.86 -0.35
C GLY A 87 12.72 -2.11 -0.64
N ASN A 88 12.76 -1.23 -1.65
CA ASN A 88 13.91 -0.37 -1.94
C ASN A 88 13.64 1.13 -1.67
N THR A 89 12.46 1.64 -2.06
CA THR A 89 12.11 3.06 -1.97
C THR A 89 10.95 3.26 -1.00
N LEU A 90 9.96 2.36 -1.05
CA LEU A 90 8.82 2.33 -0.15
C LEU A 90 8.84 1.03 0.63
N CYS A 91 8.77 1.13 1.96
CA CYS A 91 8.71 -0.01 2.87
C CYS A 91 7.40 0.06 3.68
N TYR A 92 6.77 -1.09 3.88
CA TYR A 92 5.56 -1.21 4.69
C TYR A 92 5.77 -2.23 5.80
N VAL A 93 5.63 -1.74 7.03
CA VAL A 93 5.62 -2.57 8.23
C VAL A 93 4.16 -2.71 8.67
N PRO A 94 3.54 -3.89 8.50
CA PRO A 94 2.15 -4.10 8.85
C PRO A 94 1.94 -4.03 10.38
N GLN A 95 0.70 -3.74 10.80
CA GLN A 95 0.33 -3.66 12.21
C GLN A 95 0.51 -4.99 12.98
N GLY A 96 0.42 -6.13 12.29
CA GLY A 96 0.52 -7.46 12.89
C GLY A 96 1.74 -8.25 12.41
N VAL A 97 2.07 -9.30 13.16
CA VAL A 97 3.22 -10.18 12.89
C VAL A 97 2.89 -11.38 12.02
N SER A 98 1.67 -11.46 11.48
CA SER A 98 1.20 -12.59 10.65
C SER A 98 1.99 -12.77 9.35
N ALA A 99 2.74 -11.75 8.92
CA ALA A 99 3.66 -11.84 7.79
C ALA A 99 4.93 -12.64 8.09
N LEU A 100 5.24 -12.90 9.36
CA LEU A 100 6.41 -13.65 9.79
C LEU A 100 6.06 -15.13 9.94
N ASN A 101 6.99 -16.01 9.52
CA ASN A 101 6.84 -17.44 9.73
C ASN A 101 7.46 -17.81 11.09
N PRO A 102 6.66 -18.25 12.08
CA PRO A 102 7.15 -18.55 13.43
C PRO A 102 8.07 -19.78 13.49
N LEU A 103 8.07 -20.62 12.45
CA LEU A 103 8.91 -21.81 12.36
C LEU A 103 10.27 -21.53 11.71
N VAL A 104 10.53 -20.29 11.28
CA VAL A 104 11.77 -19.90 10.60
C VAL A 104 12.51 -18.89 11.48
N ARG A 105 13.84 -19.01 11.55
CA ARG A 105 14.69 -18.02 12.24
C ARG A 105 14.62 -16.66 11.56
N VAL A 106 15.01 -15.61 12.27
CA VAL A 106 14.99 -14.23 11.76
C VAL A 106 15.91 -14.07 10.54
N GLY A 107 17.13 -14.63 10.58
CA GLY A 107 18.13 -14.51 9.50
C GLY A 107 17.60 -14.88 8.11
N PRO A 108 17.12 -16.12 7.88
CA PRO A 108 16.60 -16.53 6.57
C PRO A 108 15.40 -15.70 6.08
N GLN A 109 14.59 -15.16 6.99
CA GLN A 109 13.48 -14.28 6.63
C GLN A 109 13.98 -12.90 6.16
N LEU A 110 15.00 -12.35 6.82
CA LEU A 110 15.65 -11.11 6.41
C LEU A 110 16.39 -11.27 5.07
N GLU A 111 17.12 -12.36 4.86
CA GLU A 111 17.79 -12.68 3.60
C GLU A 111 16.79 -12.79 2.44
N ARG A 112 15.65 -13.44 2.68
CA ARG A 112 14.56 -13.52 1.69
C ARG A 112 14.00 -12.14 1.36
N ALA A 113 13.73 -11.31 2.37
CA ALA A 113 13.22 -9.95 2.15
C ALA A 113 14.22 -9.07 1.39
N ALA A 114 15.52 -9.18 1.71
CA ALA A 114 16.59 -8.50 1.01
C ALA A 114 16.66 -8.93 -0.46
N THR A 115 16.63 -10.24 -0.73
CA THR A 115 16.65 -10.80 -2.09
C THR A 115 15.46 -10.31 -2.92
N LEU A 116 14.25 -10.33 -2.35
CA LEU A 116 13.05 -9.83 -3.04
C LEU A 116 13.07 -8.32 -3.30
N SER A 117 13.85 -7.57 -2.54
CA SER A 117 14.04 -6.13 -2.71
C SER A 117 15.21 -5.78 -3.66
N GLY A 118 15.83 -6.79 -4.29
CA GLY A 118 16.98 -6.63 -5.18
C GLY A 118 18.33 -6.49 -4.46
N MET A 119 18.38 -6.70 -3.14
CA MET A 119 19.63 -6.75 -2.39
C MET A 119 20.16 -8.18 -2.32
N HIS A 120 21.33 -8.42 -2.92
CA HIS A 120 22.03 -9.69 -2.78
C HIS A 120 22.87 -9.68 -1.50
N VAL A 121 22.39 -10.40 -0.48
CA VAL A 121 23.17 -10.66 0.74
C VAL A 121 24.20 -11.75 0.41
N LYS A 122 25.49 -11.45 0.62
CA LYS A 122 26.60 -12.40 0.44
C LYS A 122 26.69 -13.37 1.61
#